data_AF-A0A381XW83-F1
#
_entry.id   AF-A0A381XW83-F1
#
_cell.length_a   1.000
_cell.length_b   1.000
_cell.length_c   1.000
_cell.angle_alpha   90.00
_cell.angle_beta   90.00
_cell.angle_gamma   90.00
#
_symmetry.space_group_name_H-M   'P 1'
#
loop_
_entity.id
_entity.type
_entity.pdbx_description
1 polymer ?
#
loop_
_entity_poly.entity_id
_entity_poly.type
_entity_poly.pdbx_seq_one_letter_code
_entity_poly.pdbx_strand_id
1 'polypeptide(L)'
;MDPGAGDSNPTFPVLHRPSEIKAFLDQYVIGQERAKRAVAVAVYNHYKRILSDHSEDDVELDKSNILVIGPTGTGKTLIAETLARFLAVPFAIADATSLTEAGYVGEDVENILVRLVQVANYDIYKAQAG
;
A
#
# COMPACT_ATOMS: atom_id res chain seq x y z
N MET A 1 -34.71 5.57 19.33
CA MET A 1 -34.33 5.22 17.95
C MET A 1 -33.84 6.51 17.33
N ASP A 2 -32.52 6.63 17.19
CA ASP A 2 -31.84 7.38 16.15
C ASP A 2 -30.47 6.68 15.96
N PRO A 3 -30.10 6.24 14.74
CA PRO A 3 -28.90 5.47 14.50
C PRO A 3 -27.73 6.38 14.12
N GLY A 4 -26.56 6.14 14.73
CA GLY A 4 -25.24 6.27 14.12
C GLY A 4 -24.88 7.59 13.43
N ALA A 5 -24.45 8.58 14.21
CA ALA A 5 -23.44 9.52 13.75
C ALA A 5 -22.09 8.78 13.72
N GLY A 6 -21.81 8.09 12.62
CA GLY A 6 -20.48 7.57 12.34
C GLY A 6 -19.56 8.73 12.01
N ASP A 7 -18.52 8.92 12.82
CA ASP A 7 -17.44 9.87 12.58
C ASP A 7 -16.78 9.58 11.21
N SER A 8 -17.25 10.25 10.15
CA SER A 8 -16.59 10.29 8.85
C SER A 8 -15.52 11.38 8.88
N ASN A 9 -14.55 11.27 9.79
CA ASN A 9 -13.33 12.07 9.67
C ASN A 9 -12.43 11.33 8.68
N PRO A 10 -12.09 11.89 7.50
CA PRO A 10 -11.09 11.26 6.64
C PRO A 10 -9.82 11.14 7.46
N THR A 11 -9.47 9.91 7.85
CA THR A 11 -8.25 9.65 8.60
C THR A 11 -7.12 9.81 7.59
N PHE A 12 -6.59 11.02 7.47
CA PHE A 12 -5.43 11.26 6.64
C PHE A 12 -4.32 10.32 7.09
N PRO A 13 -3.61 9.67 6.16
CA PRO A 13 -2.57 8.72 6.51
C PRO A 13 -1.49 9.43 7.33
N VAL A 14 -1.20 8.89 8.50
CA VAL A 14 -0.17 9.43 9.39
C VAL A 14 1.19 9.24 8.73
N LEU A 15 1.93 10.33 8.58
CA LEU A 15 3.25 10.31 7.96
C LEU A 15 4.29 9.73 8.94
N HIS A 16 4.49 8.41 8.87
CA HIS A 16 5.50 7.70 9.66
C HIS A 16 6.90 7.91 9.09
N ARG A 17 7.89 8.17 9.95
CA ARG A 17 9.27 8.35 9.52
C ARG A 17 9.81 7.03 8.94
N PRO A 18 10.67 7.06 7.91
CA PRO A 18 11.25 5.84 7.35
C PRO A 18 11.95 4.94 8.39
N SER A 19 12.53 5.54 9.43
CA SER A 19 13.13 4.82 10.56
C SER A 19 12.12 4.01 11.38
N GLU A 20 10.91 4.52 11.56
CA GLU A 20 9.82 3.86 12.31
C GLU A 20 9.26 2.69 11.53
N ILE A 21 8.99 2.89 10.23
CA ILE A 21 8.53 1.83 9.33
C ILE A 21 9.56 0.69 9.29
N LYS A 22 10.84 1.03 9.14
CA LYS A 22 11.93 0.05 9.14
C LYS A 22 12.00 -0.71 10.47
N ALA A 23 11.90 -0.01 11.60
CA ALA A 23 11.94 -0.62 12.93
C ALA A 23 10.76 -1.58 13.17
N PHE A 24 9.58 -1.29 12.61
CA PHE A 24 8.46 -2.22 12.65
C PHE A 24 8.73 -3.45 11.78
N LEU A 25 9.22 -3.27 10.55
CA LEU A 25 9.59 -4.38 9.67
C LEU A 25 10.68 -5.27 10.29
N ASP A 26 11.59 -4.72 11.08
CA ASP A 26 12.64 -5.49 11.79
C ASP A 26 12.08 -6.54 12.75
N GLN A 27 10.87 -6.34 13.29
CA GLN A 27 10.24 -7.27 14.23
C GLN A 27 9.78 -8.57 13.54
N TYR A 28 9.56 -8.53 12.23
CA TYR A 28 9.00 -9.64 11.45
C TYR A 28 9.97 -10.17 10.38
N VAL A 29 10.84 -9.31 9.84
CA VAL A 29 11.73 -9.63 8.71
C VAL A 29 13.19 -9.51 9.15
N ILE A 30 13.82 -10.65 9.36
CA ILE A 30 15.22 -10.75 9.76
C ILE A 30 16.15 -10.51 8.55
N GLY A 31 17.13 -9.62 8.71
CA GLY A 31 18.03 -9.21 7.63
C GLY A 31 17.33 -8.37 6.56
N GLN A 32 17.75 -8.46 5.29
CA GLN A 32 17.16 -7.69 4.17
C GLN A 32 17.16 -6.16 4.38
N GLU A 33 18.19 -5.63 5.03
CA GLU A 33 18.29 -4.21 5.42
C GLU A 33 18.09 -3.23 4.25
N ARG A 34 18.62 -3.56 3.06
CA ARG A 34 18.47 -2.74 1.86
C ARG A 34 17.02 -2.67 1.40
N ALA A 35 16.31 -3.79 1.40
CA ALA A 35 14.91 -3.86 1.00
C ALA A 35 14.02 -3.10 1.99
N LYS A 36 14.19 -3.33 3.31
CA LYS A 36 13.42 -2.64 4.34
C LYS A 36 13.60 -1.12 4.28
N ARG A 37 14.83 -0.64 4.07
CA ARG A 37 15.10 0.80 3.91
C ARG A 37 14.44 1.36 2.65
N ALA A 38 14.58 0.68 1.51
CA ALA A 38 14.00 1.15 0.25
C ALA A 38 12.47 1.25 0.33
N VAL A 39 11.82 0.23 0.89
CA VAL A 39 10.37 0.20 1.08
C VAL A 39 9.91 1.31 2.03
N ALA A 40 10.60 1.50 3.16
CA ALA A 40 10.26 2.56 4.11
C ALA A 40 10.34 3.96 3.51
N VAL A 41 11.36 4.23 2.67
CA VAL A 41 11.50 5.52 1.98
C VAL A 41 10.42 5.70 0.91
N ALA A 42 10.15 4.67 0.12
CA ALA A 42 9.13 4.73 -0.94
C ALA A 42 7.73 5.01 -0.37
N VAL A 43 7.37 4.36 0.74
CA VAL A 43 6.09 4.57 1.45
C VAL A 43 5.99 5.97 2.02
N TYR A 44 7.06 6.46 2.68
CA TYR A 44 7.09 7.82 3.18
C TYR A 44 6.87 8.84 2.06
N ASN A 45 7.53 8.65 0.92
CA ASN A 45 7.36 9.52 -0.25
C ASN A 45 5.96 9.40 -0.85
N HIS A 46 5.38 8.19 -0.89
CA HIS A 46 4.01 7.97 -1.36
C HIS A 46 2.99 8.76 -0.54
N TYR A 47 3.06 8.71 0.80
CA TYR A 47 2.17 9.49 1.65
C TYR A 47 2.46 10.98 1.64
N LYS A 48 3.74 11.36 1.59
CA LYS A 48 4.12 12.77 1.41
C LYS A 48 3.46 13.35 0.15
N ARG A 49 3.45 12.59 -0.95
CA ARG A 49 2.78 12.96 -2.20
C ARG A 49 1.26 13.12 -2.04
N ILE A 50 0.58 12.14 -1.43
CA ILE A 50 -0.89 12.21 -1.21
C ILE A 50 -1.27 13.45 -0.39
N LEU A 51 -0.46 13.78 0.62
CA LEU A 51 -0.69 14.95 1.47
C LEU A 51 -0.34 16.27 0.76
N SER A 52 0.63 16.27 -0.15
CA SER A 52 1.03 17.46 -0.92
C SER A 52 0.19 17.72 -2.18
N ASP A 53 -0.55 16.73 -2.69
CA ASP A 53 -1.55 16.94 -3.76
C ASP A 53 -2.66 17.96 -3.33
N HIS A 54 -2.67 18.38 -2.06
CA HIS A 54 -3.56 19.42 -1.50
C HIS A 54 -2.87 20.78 -1.29
N SER A 55 -1.59 20.94 -1.62
CA SER A 55 -0.85 22.22 -1.54
C SER A 55 -0.68 22.84 -2.93
N GLU A 56 -0.91 24.15 -3.05
CA GLU A 56 -0.83 24.94 -4.30
C GLU A 56 0.58 25.06 -4.92
N ASP A 57 1.53 24.25 -4.47
CA ASP A 57 2.87 24.19 -5.06
C ASP A 57 2.81 23.34 -6.33
N ASP A 58 3.12 23.96 -7.48
CA ASP A 58 3.09 23.43 -8.85
C ASP A 58 4.14 22.31 -9.12
N VAL A 59 4.55 21.59 -8.08
CA VAL A 59 5.57 20.54 -8.11
C VAL A 59 4.88 19.17 -8.17
N GLU A 60 4.74 18.65 -9.39
CA GLU A 60 4.28 17.28 -9.59
C GLU A 60 5.29 16.27 -9.03
N LEU A 61 4.85 15.47 -8.06
CA LEU A 61 5.64 14.38 -7.49
C LEU A 61 5.28 13.06 -8.17
N ASP A 62 6.28 12.36 -8.69
CA ASP A 62 6.10 11.06 -9.35
C ASP A 62 5.69 9.92 -8.39
N LYS A 63 4.92 8.97 -8.91
CA LYS A 63 4.55 7.75 -8.18
C LYS A 63 5.78 6.86 -7.94
N SER A 64 6.02 6.51 -6.68
CA SER A 64 7.12 5.62 -6.26
C SER A 64 6.67 4.16 -6.22
N ASN A 65 6.63 3.50 -7.39
CA ASN A 65 6.41 2.05 -7.45
C ASN A 65 7.67 1.27 -7.03
N ILE A 66 7.49 0.11 -6.41
CA ILE A 66 8.59 -0.70 -5.86
C ILE A 66 8.67 -2.04 -6.58
N LEU A 67 9.87 -2.40 -7.05
CA LEU A 67 10.19 -3.74 -7.53
C LEU A 67 11.11 -4.45 -6.51
N VAL A 68 10.63 -5.53 -5.90
CA VAL A 68 11.41 -6.31 -4.92
C VAL A 68 11.93 -7.59 -5.57
N ILE A 69 13.26 -7.68 -5.72
CA ILE A 69 13.93 -8.84 -6.32
C ILE A 69 14.68 -9.61 -5.24
N GLY A 70 14.52 -10.93 -5.23
CA GLY A 70 15.28 -11.83 -4.35
C GLY A 70 14.83 -13.29 -4.46
N PRO A 71 15.62 -14.24 -3.95
CA PRO A 71 15.30 -15.67 -3.98
C PRO A 71 13.95 -16.01 -3.32
N THR A 72 13.41 -17.19 -3.61
CA THR A 72 12.22 -17.71 -2.92
C THR A 72 12.48 -17.84 -1.41
N GLY A 73 11.45 -17.69 -0.59
CA GLY A 73 11.56 -17.84 0.88
C GLY A 73 12.29 -16.71 1.63
N THR A 74 12.72 -15.63 0.96
CA THR A 74 13.47 -14.52 1.60
C THR A 74 12.60 -13.42 2.24
N GLY A 75 11.28 -13.62 2.30
CA GLY A 75 10.37 -12.69 2.98
C GLY A 75 9.83 -11.54 2.12
N LYS A 76 9.91 -11.60 0.78
CA LYS A 76 9.36 -10.56 -0.11
C LYS A 76 7.87 -10.27 0.15
N THR A 77 7.05 -11.33 0.14
CA THR A 77 5.60 -11.22 0.44
C THR A 77 5.37 -10.77 1.88
N LEU A 78 6.15 -11.29 2.83
CA LEU A 78 6.05 -10.91 4.24
C LEU A 78 6.34 -9.42 4.48
N ILE A 79 7.28 -8.82 3.74
CA ILE A 79 7.54 -7.38 3.80
C ILE A 79 6.30 -6.59 3.39
N ALA A 80 5.66 -6.95 2.27
CA ALA A 80 4.47 -6.27 1.77
C ALA A 80 3.28 -6.40 2.73
N GLU A 81 3.00 -7.62 3.22
CA GLU A 81 1.93 -7.87 4.19
C GLU A 81 2.17 -7.14 5.52
N THR A 82 3.40 -7.18 6.03
CA THR A 82 3.75 -6.52 7.30
C THR A 82 3.64 -5.01 7.18
N LEU A 83 4.04 -4.45 6.04
CA LEU A 83 3.89 -3.03 5.76
C LEU A 83 2.41 -2.62 5.73
N ALA A 84 1.56 -3.36 5.02
CA ALA A 84 0.12 -3.09 4.98
C ALA A 84 -0.51 -3.12 6.37
N ARG A 85 -0.12 -4.09 7.21
CA ARG A 85 -0.56 -4.15 8.62
C ARG A 85 -0.10 -2.95 9.44
N PHE A 86 1.14 -2.49 9.24
CA PHE A 86 1.67 -1.32 9.94
C PHE A 86 0.89 -0.04 9.61
N LEU A 87 0.57 0.14 8.33
CA LEU A 87 -0.11 1.32 7.81
C LEU A 87 -1.64 1.28 7.99
N ALA A 88 -2.18 0.12 8.39
CA ALA A 88 -3.63 -0.11 8.50
C ALA A 88 -4.41 0.25 7.23
N VAL A 89 -3.83 -0.03 6.06
CA VAL A 89 -4.46 0.24 4.75
C VAL A 89 -4.98 -1.02 4.08
N PRO A 90 -6.00 -0.90 3.20
CA PRO A 90 -6.44 -2.00 2.35
C PRO A 90 -5.27 -2.54 1.52
N PHE A 91 -5.17 -3.87 1.41
CA PHE A 91 -4.08 -4.53 0.70
C PHE A 91 -4.60 -5.72 -0.09
N ALA A 92 -4.23 -5.80 -1.35
CA ALA A 92 -4.59 -6.88 -2.25
C ALA A 92 -3.33 -7.55 -2.79
N ILE A 93 -3.32 -8.88 -2.79
CA ILE A 93 -2.27 -9.70 -3.39
C ILE A 93 -2.81 -10.25 -4.72
N ALA A 94 -2.00 -10.17 -5.77
CA ALA A 94 -2.30 -10.71 -7.07
C ALA A 94 -1.10 -11.48 -7.62
N ASP A 95 -1.38 -12.52 -8.40
CA ASP A 95 -0.36 -13.30 -9.12
C ASP A 95 -0.34 -12.87 -10.59
N ALA A 96 0.80 -12.36 -11.05
CA ALA A 96 0.91 -11.90 -12.43
C ALA A 96 0.80 -13.06 -13.45
N THR A 97 1.00 -14.31 -13.04
CA THR A 97 0.89 -15.47 -13.94
C THR A 97 -0.56 -15.85 -14.27
N SER A 98 -1.54 -15.41 -13.45
CA SER A 98 -2.96 -15.62 -13.72
C SER A 98 -3.58 -14.53 -14.61
N LEU A 99 -2.87 -13.41 -14.81
CA LEU A 99 -3.34 -12.29 -15.59
C LEU A 99 -3.20 -12.56 -17.09
N THR A 100 -4.27 -12.34 -17.84
CA THR A 100 -4.29 -12.51 -19.29
C THR A 100 -4.68 -11.20 -19.98
N GLU A 101 -4.37 -11.10 -21.26
CA GLU A 101 -4.81 -9.96 -22.08
C GLU A 101 -6.35 -9.86 -22.11
N ALA A 102 -6.85 -8.63 -22.22
CA ALA A 102 -8.28 -8.35 -22.28
C ALA A 102 -8.96 -9.16 -23.39
N GLY A 103 -10.02 -9.88 -23.03
CA GLY A 103 -10.75 -10.76 -23.97
C GLY A 103 -10.19 -12.18 -24.11
N TYR A 104 -9.18 -12.56 -23.33
CA TYR A 104 -8.73 -13.94 -23.20
C TYR A 104 -9.27 -14.61 -21.91
N VAL A 105 -9.20 -15.94 -21.83
CA VAL A 105 -9.63 -16.70 -20.65
C VAL A 105 -8.58 -16.57 -19.54
N GLY A 106 -8.87 -15.78 -18.51
CA GLY A 106 -8.00 -15.58 -17.34
C GLY A 106 -8.53 -14.51 -16.38
N GLU A 107 -7.71 -14.09 -15.43
CA GLU A 107 -8.06 -13.06 -14.46
C GLU A 107 -7.77 -11.67 -15.03
N ASP A 108 -8.75 -10.77 -15.00
CA ASP A 108 -8.58 -9.38 -15.43
C ASP A 108 -7.81 -8.56 -14.37
N VAL A 109 -7.01 -7.59 -14.82
CA VAL A 109 -6.34 -6.62 -13.95
C VAL A 109 -7.36 -5.83 -13.11
N GLU A 110 -8.57 -5.59 -13.64
CA GLU A 110 -9.65 -4.92 -12.92
C GLU A 110 -10.07 -5.69 -11.65
N ASN A 111 -9.95 -7.02 -11.63
CA ASN A 111 -10.28 -7.82 -10.44
C ASN A 111 -9.37 -7.51 -9.25
N ILE A 112 -8.14 -7.04 -9.49
CA ILE A 112 -7.23 -6.62 -8.41
C ILE A 112 -7.81 -5.39 -7.70
N LEU A 113 -8.33 -4.42 -8.45
CA LEU A 113 -8.97 -3.23 -7.91
C LEU A 113 -10.28 -3.58 -7.20
N VAL A 114 -11.09 -4.48 -7.77
CA VAL A 114 -12.32 -4.97 -7.12
C VAL A 114 -12.00 -5.61 -5.77
N ARG A 115 -10.97 -6.44 -5.69
CA ARG A 115 -10.51 -7.03 -4.41
C ARG A 115 -10.04 -5.96 -3.42
N LEU A 116 -9.28 -4.97 -3.87
CA LEU A 116 -8.82 -3.88 -3.01
C LEU A 116 -10.00 -3.09 -2.41
N VAL A 117 -11.00 -2.76 -3.25
CA VAL A 117 -12.21 -2.05 -2.82
C VAL A 117 -13.06 -2.91 -1.87
N GLN A 118 -13.16 -4.22 -2.11
CA GLN A 118 -13.82 -5.15 -1.18
C GLN A 118 -13.13 -5.16 0.19
N VAL A 119 -11.79 -5.24 0.23
CA VAL A 119 -11.02 -5.16 1.48
C VAL A 119 -11.18 -3.80 2.17
N ALA A 120 -11.40 -2.73 1.40
CA ALA A 120 -11.72 -1.41 1.91
C ALA A 120 -13.18 -1.25 2.37
N ASN A 121 -14.00 -2.31 2.40
CA ASN A 121 -15.45 -2.25 2.67
C ASN A 121 -16.19 -1.27 1.74
N TYR A 122 -15.80 -1.23 0.47
CA TYR A 122 -16.34 -0.33 -0.56
C TYR A 122 -16.11 1.17 -0.30
N ASP A 123 -15.19 1.51 0.60
CA ASP A 123 -14.76 2.89 0.86
C ASP A 123 -13.66 3.28 -0.15
N ILE A 124 -14.04 4.12 -1.13
CA ILE A 124 -13.15 4.58 -2.19
C ILE A 124 -11.99 5.41 -1.63
N TYR A 125 -12.23 6.23 -0.60
CA TYR A 125 -11.18 7.07 -0.01
C TYR A 125 -10.13 6.22 0.69
N LYS A 126 -10.54 5.17 1.40
CA LYS A 126 -9.60 4.21 2.00
C LYS A 126 -8.86 3.39 0.95
N ALA A 127 -9.53 2.98 -0.13
CA ALA A 127 -8.90 2.23 -1.21
C ALA A 127 -7.82 3.05 -1.95
N GLN A 128 -7.99 4.37 -2.05
CA GLN A 128 -7.02 5.28 -2.68
C GLN A 128 -5.79 5.59 -1.80
N ALA A 129 -5.87 5.33 -0.50
CA ALA A 129 -4.77 5.56 0.45
C ALA A 129 -3.76 4.39 0.54
N GLY A 130 -4.04 3.28 -0.16
CA GLY A 130 -3.20 2.07 -0.21
C GLY A 130 -2.31 1.97 -1.45
#